data_AF-A0A9D2ELJ6-F1
#
_entry.id   AF-A0A9D2ELJ6-F1
#
_cell.length_a   1.000
_cell.length_b   1.000
_cell.length_c   1.000
_cell.angle_alpha   90.00
_cell.angle_beta   90.00
_cell.angle_gamma   90.00
#
_symmetry.space_group_name_H-M   'P 1'
#
loop_
_entity.id
_entity.type
_entity.pdbx_description
1 polymer ?
#
loop_
_entity_poly.entity_id
_entity_poly.type
_entity_poly.pdbx_seq_one_letter_code
_entity_poly.pdbx_strand_id
1 'polypeptide(L)'
;FAGPACFEVFGEVPFEPESKPEAYRLSERQQNLLVEYSAESNALMNEFINQDERSFTIIAYPLPSIGEQFEEIFEEVRKVNNLDKEKYKEIQQNMIQVLDRAAFVKIMGRGSNMTNLTIALTDLEDPETQTKFENCLADVNIPVGEVFTTPRLKGTNGLLHVGKVYLNGLCYKNLRIQFEDGMVTEYSCDNFAEEEEGRKFIKENLLFNRDTLPMGEFAIGTNTTAYVMAAKYDIMSKLPILIAEKMGPHVALGDTCYSYSEDVRVFNPDGKEIIAKDNECSVLRKENPKKAYFNCHTDITIPYEALGRIVAVNKERVEVPIILDGRFVLDGTFRLNDAFQKTETSESEMETGAGGLVEDILQEDGASSNTDEDAID
;
A
#
# COMPACT_ATOMS: atom_id res chain seq x y z
N PHE A 1 -26.78 3.80 -4.25
CA PHE A 1 -26.26 4.39 -5.50
C PHE A 1 -24.83 4.78 -5.21
N ALA A 2 -23.84 4.22 -5.92
CA ALA A 2 -22.48 4.74 -5.85
C ALA A 2 -22.50 6.15 -6.45
N GLY A 3 -21.77 7.10 -5.84
CA GLY A 3 -21.68 8.45 -6.38
C GLY A 3 -20.80 8.52 -7.63
N PRO A 4 -20.34 9.72 -8.04
CA PRO A 4 -19.51 9.87 -9.24
C PRO A 4 -18.23 9.03 -9.16
N ALA A 5 -17.83 8.44 -10.29
CA ALA A 5 -16.55 7.77 -10.44
C ALA A 5 -15.46 8.80 -10.80
N CYS A 6 -14.48 8.96 -9.92
CA CYS A 6 -13.29 9.77 -10.17
C CYS A 6 -12.26 8.91 -10.92
N PHE A 7 -11.82 9.39 -12.08
CA PHE A 7 -10.77 8.74 -12.86
C PHE A 7 -9.44 9.41 -12.54
N GLU A 8 -8.57 8.66 -11.87
CA GLU A 8 -7.18 9.04 -11.70
C GLU A 8 -6.32 8.46 -12.82
N VAL A 9 -5.18 9.10 -13.03
CA VAL A 9 -4.23 8.73 -14.08
C VAL A 9 -2.84 8.56 -13.48
N PHE A 10 -2.03 7.69 -14.09
CA PHE A 10 -0.68 7.44 -13.63
C PHE A 10 0.25 7.04 -14.79
N GLY A 11 1.54 6.85 -14.52
CA GLY A 11 2.53 6.46 -15.55
C GLY A 11 3.51 7.56 -15.93
N GLU A 12 3.37 8.77 -15.38
CA GLU A 12 4.35 9.83 -15.55
C GLU A 12 5.70 9.50 -14.89
N VAL A 13 6.75 10.19 -15.31
CA VAL A 13 8.09 10.00 -14.73
C VAL A 13 8.09 10.58 -13.31
N PRO A 14 8.41 9.78 -12.28
CA PRO A 14 8.45 10.27 -10.91
C PRO A 14 9.48 11.39 -10.71
N PHE A 15 9.20 12.31 -9.81
CA PHE A 15 10.09 13.42 -9.50
C PHE A 15 11.04 13.06 -8.34
N GLU A 16 12.34 13.28 -8.55
CA GLU A 16 13.35 13.19 -7.51
C GLU A 16 13.93 14.60 -7.28
N PRO A 17 13.67 15.23 -6.12
CA PRO A 17 14.08 16.61 -5.89
C PRO A 17 15.60 16.74 -5.71
N GLU A 18 16.18 17.73 -6.37
CA GLU A 18 17.57 18.16 -6.15
C GLU A 18 17.58 19.41 -5.27
N SER A 19 18.35 19.39 -4.17
CA SER A 19 18.53 20.57 -3.32
C SER A 19 19.35 21.63 -4.05
N LYS A 20 18.81 22.85 -4.15
CA LYS A 20 19.50 24.01 -4.75
C LYS A 20 19.43 25.21 -3.79
N PRO A 21 20.50 26.02 -3.66
CA PRO A 21 20.49 27.22 -2.82
C PRO A 21 19.37 28.21 -3.17
N GLU A 22 18.94 28.24 -4.43
CA GLU A 22 17.89 29.11 -4.96
C GLU A 22 16.47 28.59 -4.68
N ALA A 23 16.33 27.38 -4.14
CA ALA A 23 15.02 26.81 -3.83
C ALA A 23 14.31 27.67 -2.77
N TYR A 24 13.07 28.08 -3.08
CA TYR A 24 12.26 28.84 -2.15
C TYR A 24 11.93 28.00 -0.92
N ARG A 25 12.09 28.58 0.27
CA ARG A 25 11.79 27.92 1.54
C ARG A 25 10.81 28.78 2.32
N LEU A 26 9.75 28.17 2.83
CA LEU A 26 8.85 28.84 3.75
C LEU A 26 9.61 29.15 5.05
N SER A 27 9.44 30.38 5.54
CA SER A 27 9.82 30.72 6.91
C SER A 27 9.00 29.90 7.91
N GLU A 28 9.49 29.72 9.14
CA GLU A 28 8.77 29.05 10.22
C GLU A 28 7.35 29.61 10.42
N ARG A 29 7.21 30.93 10.35
CA ARG A 29 5.90 31.60 10.37
C ARG A 29 5.00 31.15 9.23
N GLN A 30 5.52 31.06 8.01
CA GLN A 30 4.75 30.63 6.84
C GLN A 30 4.38 29.14 6.91
N GLN A 31 5.26 28.30 7.45
CA GLN A 31 4.99 26.89 7.70
C GLN A 31 3.83 26.72 8.69
N ASN A 32 3.85 27.44 9.81
CA ASN A 32 2.76 27.42 10.79
C ASN A 32 1.44 27.91 10.19
N LEU A 33 1.47 29.00 9.40
CA LEU A 33 0.28 29.50 8.71
C LEU A 33 -0.29 28.49 7.70
N LEU A 34 0.57 27.72 7.03
CA LEU A 34 0.13 26.68 6.09
C LEU A 34 -0.59 25.53 6.81
N VAL A 35 -0.06 25.12 7.98
CA VAL A 35 -0.69 24.13 8.85
C VAL A 35 -2.04 24.61 9.35
N GLU A 36 -2.12 25.85 9.86
CA GLU A 36 -3.36 26.48 10.32
C GLU A 36 -4.39 26.60 9.19
N TYR A 37 -3.96 27.08 8.01
CA TYR A 37 -4.83 27.19 6.83
C TYR A 37 -5.42 25.85 6.41
N SER A 38 -4.59 24.79 6.35
CA SER A 38 -5.05 23.44 6.01
C SER A 38 -6.11 22.94 7.01
N ALA A 39 -5.90 23.18 8.31
CA ALA A 39 -6.85 22.78 9.35
C ALA A 39 -8.17 23.58 9.28
N GLU A 40 -8.11 24.90 9.11
CA GLU A 40 -9.30 25.74 9.04
C GLU A 40 -10.09 25.52 7.74
N SER A 41 -9.40 25.32 6.62
CA SER A 41 -10.03 25.03 5.32
C SER A 41 -10.80 23.71 5.37
N ASN A 42 -10.21 22.66 5.95
CA ASN A 42 -10.89 21.36 6.08
C ASN A 42 -12.03 21.41 7.10
N ALA A 43 -11.86 22.11 8.22
CA ALA A 43 -12.95 22.30 9.18
C ALA A 43 -14.16 22.99 8.53
N LEU A 44 -13.90 24.04 7.74
CA LEU A 44 -14.94 24.74 6.99
C LEU A 44 -15.60 23.82 5.95
N MET A 45 -14.80 23.05 5.20
CA MET A 45 -15.33 22.11 4.23
C MET A 45 -16.27 21.09 4.88
N ASN A 46 -15.89 20.52 6.02
CA ASN A 46 -16.68 19.54 6.75
C ASN A 46 -17.93 20.12 7.44
N GLU A 47 -17.92 21.41 7.80
CA GLU A 47 -19.10 22.10 8.33
C GLU A 47 -20.20 22.23 7.27
N PHE A 48 -19.82 22.53 6.02
CA PHE A 48 -20.77 22.84 4.94
C PHE A 48 -21.00 21.70 3.95
N ILE A 49 -20.13 20.69 3.93
CA ILE A 49 -20.26 19.51 3.08
C ILE A 49 -20.52 18.31 3.98
N ASN A 50 -21.77 17.83 3.97
CA ASN A 50 -22.14 16.61 4.65
C ASN A 50 -21.48 15.41 3.94
N GLN A 51 -20.45 14.83 4.56
CA GLN A 51 -19.75 13.67 4.03
C GLN A 51 -20.65 12.43 3.97
N ASP A 52 -21.55 12.25 4.95
CA ASP A 52 -22.44 11.09 5.06
C ASP A 52 -23.47 11.01 3.92
N GLU A 53 -23.76 12.15 3.27
CA GLU A 53 -24.66 12.24 2.12
C GLU A 53 -23.93 12.14 0.77
N ARG A 54 -22.60 11.93 0.79
CA ARG A 54 -21.78 11.81 -0.41
C ARG A 54 -21.14 10.44 -0.48
N SER A 55 -21.03 9.97 -1.71
CA SER A 55 -20.28 8.77 -2.05
C SER A 55 -19.51 9.10 -3.32
N PHE A 56 -18.39 8.43 -3.51
CA PHE A 56 -17.62 8.45 -4.73
C PHE A 56 -16.97 7.08 -4.88
N THR A 57 -16.47 6.80 -6.07
CA THR A 57 -15.56 5.67 -6.29
C THR A 57 -14.36 6.18 -7.07
N ILE A 58 -13.14 5.83 -6.66
CA ILE A 58 -11.92 6.17 -7.38
C ILE A 58 -11.44 4.96 -8.17
N ILE A 59 -11.03 5.18 -9.42
CA ILE A 59 -10.41 4.18 -10.27
C ILE A 59 -9.24 4.81 -11.03
N ALA A 60 -8.15 4.08 -11.20
CA ALA A 60 -6.97 4.57 -11.89
C ALA A 60 -6.66 3.82 -13.19
N TYR A 61 -6.19 4.56 -14.20
CA TYR A 61 -5.69 4.01 -15.47
C TYR A 61 -4.32 4.60 -15.86
N PRO A 62 -3.45 3.81 -16.52
CA PRO A 62 -2.18 4.33 -16.97
C PRO A 62 -2.36 5.30 -18.14
N LEU A 63 -1.41 6.22 -18.30
CA LEU A 63 -1.22 7.06 -19.47
C LEU A 63 -0.23 6.42 -20.44
N PRO A 64 -0.27 6.78 -21.75
CA PRO A 64 0.74 6.35 -22.72
C PRO A 64 2.19 6.69 -22.33
N SER A 65 2.39 7.69 -21.46
CA SER A 65 3.71 8.05 -20.91
C SER A 65 4.34 6.94 -20.05
N ILE A 66 3.59 5.90 -19.68
CA ILE A 66 4.10 4.78 -18.88
C ILE A 66 5.19 3.99 -19.61
N GLY A 67 5.19 3.98 -20.94
CA GLY A 67 6.21 3.34 -21.78
C GLY A 67 5.64 2.63 -23.01
N GLU A 68 6.52 1.99 -23.78
CA GLU A 68 6.16 1.28 -25.02
C GLU A 68 5.18 0.13 -24.80
N GLN A 69 5.18 -0.47 -23.61
CA GLN A 69 4.28 -1.57 -23.21
C GLN A 69 2.90 -1.08 -22.74
N PHE A 70 2.51 0.16 -23.07
CA PHE A 70 1.26 0.77 -22.61
C PHE A 70 0.03 -0.13 -22.83
N GLU A 71 -0.13 -0.73 -24.02
CA GLU A 71 -1.29 -1.56 -24.33
C GLU A 71 -1.39 -2.80 -23.43
N GLU A 72 -0.26 -3.47 -23.16
CA GLU A 72 -0.18 -4.61 -22.27
C GLU A 72 -0.46 -4.23 -20.82
N ILE A 73 0.15 -3.13 -20.35
CA ILE A 73 -0.06 -2.62 -19.00
C ILE A 73 -1.51 -2.19 -18.80
N PHE A 74 -2.12 -1.53 -19.78
CA PHE A 74 -3.52 -1.12 -19.73
C PHE A 74 -4.45 -2.32 -19.57
N GLU A 75 -4.22 -3.41 -20.30
CA GLU A 75 -5.02 -4.62 -20.17
C GLU A 75 -4.81 -5.32 -18.82
N GLU A 76 -3.59 -5.34 -18.29
CA GLU A 76 -3.33 -5.87 -16.95
C GLU A 76 -3.99 -5.02 -15.85
N VAL A 77 -3.97 -3.69 -15.98
CA VAL A 77 -4.69 -2.78 -15.08
C VAL A 77 -6.20 -3.01 -15.16
N ARG A 78 -6.75 -3.28 -16.35
CA ARG A 78 -8.16 -3.69 -16.48
C ARG A 78 -8.46 -4.97 -15.72
N LYS A 79 -7.57 -5.96 -15.73
CA LYS A 79 -7.75 -7.19 -14.94
C LYS A 79 -7.72 -6.90 -13.44
N VAL A 80 -6.77 -6.08 -12.98
CA VAL A 80 -6.65 -5.65 -11.58
C VAL A 80 -7.91 -4.90 -11.12
N ASN A 81 -8.42 -3.97 -11.93
CA ASN A 81 -9.64 -3.21 -11.61
C ASN A 81 -10.91 -4.07 -11.62
N ASN A 82 -10.89 -5.25 -12.25
CA ASN A 82 -12.03 -6.17 -12.38
C ASN A 82 -11.86 -7.48 -11.59
N LEU A 83 -11.01 -7.48 -10.56
CA LEU A 83 -10.85 -8.64 -9.67
C LEU A 83 -12.17 -9.03 -8.99
N ASP A 84 -12.36 -10.33 -8.76
CA ASP A 84 -13.59 -10.89 -8.21
C ASP A 84 -13.80 -10.47 -6.74
N LYS A 85 -14.73 -9.54 -6.53
CA LYS A 85 -15.10 -9.00 -5.21
C LYS A 85 -15.53 -10.09 -4.22
N GLU A 86 -16.32 -11.08 -4.63
CA GLU A 86 -16.80 -12.11 -3.68
C GLU A 86 -15.67 -13.05 -3.26
N LYS A 87 -14.74 -13.36 -4.17
CA LYS A 87 -13.51 -14.09 -3.82
C LYS A 87 -12.70 -13.35 -2.76
N TYR A 88 -12.46 -12.05 -2.95
CA TYR A 88 -11.65 -11.26 -2.02
C TYR A 88 -12.35 -11.08 -0.67
N LYS A 89 -13.66 -10.83 -0.68
CA LYS A 89 -14.49 -10.75 0.53
C LYS A 89 -14.34 -11.98 1.43
N GLU A 90 -14.42 -13.19 0.86
CA GLU A 90 -14.26 -14.43 1.63
C GLU A 90 -12.85 -14.56 2.23
N ILE A 91 -11.82 -14.31 1.43
CA ILE A 91 -10.41 -14.39 1.85
C ILE A 91 -10.13 -13.38 2.98
N GLN A 92 -10.54 -12.13 2.78
CA GLN A 92 -10.38 -11.03 3.74
C GLN A 92 -11.14 -11.33 5.03
N GLN A 93 -12.35 -11.89 4.94
CA GLN A 93 -13.13 -12.26 6.11
C GLN A 93 -12.43 -13.33 6.96
N ASN A 94 -11.81 -14.34 6.35
CA ASN A 94 -11.02 -15.35 7.09
C ASN A 94 -9.87 -14.70 7.87
N MET A 95 -9.22 -13.68 7.28
CA MET A 95 -8.17 -12.92 7.94
C MET A 95 -8.70 -12.07 9.09
N ILE A 96 -9.81 -11.36 8.88
CA ILE A 96 -10.49 -10.53 9.89
C ILE A 96 -10.88 -11.37 11.11
N GLN A 97 -11.42 -12.57 10.91
CA GLN A 97 -11.80 -13.46 12.03
C GLN A 97 -10.64 -13.80 12.98
N VAL A 98 -9.42 -13.90 12.44
CA VAL A 98 -8.20 -14.10 13.24
C VAL A 98 -7.75 -12.80 13.88
N LEU A 99 -7.72 -11.72 13.08
CA LEU A 99 -7.31 -10.40 13.53
C LEU A 99 -8.19 -9.89 14.67
N ASP A 100 -9.52 -10.07 14.61
CA ASP A 100 -10.49 -9.70 15.64
C ASP A 100 -10.16 -10.29 17.02
N ARG A 101 -9.50 -11.45 17.07
CA ARG A 101 -9.07 -12.11 18.31
C ARG A 101 -7.70 -11.64 18.82
N ALA A 102 -6.95 -10.89 18.00
CA ALA A 102 -5.62 -10.43 18.35
C ALA A 102 -5.66 -9.20 19.26
N ALA A 103 -4.76 -9.14 20.25
CA ALA A 103 -4.52 -7.94 21.03
C ALA A 103 -3.56 -6.97 20.30
N PHE A 104 -2.64 -7.51 19.51
CA PHE A 104 -1.72 -6.74 18.70
C PHE A 104 -1.22 -7.55 17.50
N VAL A 105 -0.66 -6.87 16.50
CA VAL A 105 0.01 -7.48 15.35
C VAL A 105 1.50 -7.17 15.41
N LYS A 106 2.35 -8.14 15.08
CA LYS A 106 3.79 -7.95 14.88
C LYS A 106 4.11 -7.96 13.39
N ILE A 107 4.85 -6.97 12.93
CA ILE A 107 5.35 -6.86 11.56
C ILE A 107 6.87 -6.83 11.60
N MET A 108 7.52 -7.76 10.91
CA MET A 108 8.98 -7.78 10.81
C MET A 108 9.41 -7.81 9.35
N GLY A 109 10.37 -6.97 9.00
CA GLY A 109 11.06 -7.00 7.71
C GLY A 109 12.02 -8.19 7.60
N ARG A 110 12.54 -8.41 6.39
CA ARG A 110 13.60 -9.38 6.10
C ARG A 110 14.66 -8.80 5.17
N GLY A 111 15.78 -9.50 5.05
CA GLY A 111 16.90 -9.04 4.23
C GLY A 111 17.47 -7.73 4.79
N SER A 112 17.51 -6.69 3.95
CA SER A 112 17.91 -5.34 4.37
C SER A 112 16.79 -4.56 5.04
N ASN A 113 15.55 -5.06 5.05
CA ASN A 113 14.44 -4.37 5.66
C ASN A 113 14.45 -4.53 7.20
N MET A 114 14.63 -3.42 7.91
CA MET A 114 14.73 -3.37 9.37
C MET A 114 13.38 -3.14 10.08
N THR A 115 12.24 -3.26 9.38
CA THR A 115 10.93 -3.07 10.01
C THR A 115 10.78 -4.01 11.21
N ASN A 116 10.35 -3.46 12.33
CA ASN A 116 9.99 -4.20 13.53
C ASN A 116 8.93 -3.39 14.28
N LEU A 117 7.67 -3.65 13.96
CA LEU A 117 6.52 -2.94 14.52
C LEU A 117 5.69 -3.89 15.38
N THR A 118 5.18 -3.33 16.48
CA THR A 118 4.05 -3.86 17.23
C THR A 118 2.89 -2.89 17.07
N ILE A 119 1.76 -3.35 16.55
CA ILE A 119 0.55 -2.55 16.33
C ILE A 119 -0.50 -2.99 17.34
N ALA A 120 -0.84 -2.12 18.29
CA ALA A 120 -1.88 -2.38 19.28
C ALA A 120 -3.27 -2.25 18.68
N LEU A 121 -4.16 -3.18 19.03
CA LEU A 121 -5.51 -3.26 18.46
C LEU A 121 -6.57 -2.97 19.54
N THR A 122 -7.70 -2.43 19.10
CA THR A 122 -8.87 -2.20 19.96
C THR A 122 -9.43 -3.52 20.46
N ASP A 123 -9.87 -3.53 21.72
CA ASP A 123 -10.57 -4.68 22.29
C ASP A 123 -12.04 -4.66 21.84
N LEU A 124 -12.56 -5.83 21.45
CA LEU A 124 -13.99 -5.99 21.17
C LEU A 124 -14.75 -6.23 22.49
N GLU A 125 -15.87 -5.55 22.66
CA GLU A 125 -16.80 -5.80 23.77
C GLU A 125 -17.71 -6.99 23.47
N ASP A 126 -18.21 -7.06 22.23
CA ASP A 126 -19.05 -8.14 21.73
C ASP A 126 -18.53 -8.68 20.38
N PRO A 127 -17.68 -9.72 20.39
CA PRO A 127 -17.12 -10.30 19.17
C PRO A 127 -18.15 -10.89 18.19
N GLU A 128 -19.39 -11.12 18.61
CA GLU A 128 -20.44 -11.65 17.73
C GLU A 128 -21.04 -10.55 16.85
N THR A 129 -21.10 -9.32 17.35
CA THR A 129 -21.72 -8.18 16.65
C THR A 129 -20.74 -7.09 16.23
N GLN A 130 -19.49 -7.15 16.72
CA GLN A 130 -18.44 -6.16 16.45
C GLN A 130 -17.25 -6.76 15.73
N THR A 131 -16.61 -5.94 14.91
CA THR A 131 -15.32 -6.19 14.25
C THR A 131 -14.43 -4.98 14.47
N LYS A 132 -13.12 -5.19 14.51
CA LYS A 132 -12.15 -4.09 14.55
C LYS A 132 -11.47 -3.88 13.20
N PHE A 133 -11.66 -4.75 12.22
CA PHE A 133 -11.16 -4.54 10.86
C PHE A 133 -12.31 -4.34 9.88
N GLU A 134 -12.10 -3.44 8.94
CA GLU A 134 -12.97 -3.26 7.78
C GLU A 134 -12.55 -4.20 6.65
N ASN A 135 -13.54 -4.83 6.02
CA ASN A 135 -13.40 -5.64 4.82
C ASN A 135 -13.52 -4.71 3.60
N CYS A 136 -12.39 -4.09 3.23
CA CYS A 136 -12.35 -3.06 2.20
C CYS A 136 -12.39 -3.70 0.81
N LEU A 137 -13.59 -3.63 0.23
CA LEU A 137 -13.89 -4.06 -1.12
C LEU A 137 -13.91 -2.84 -2.06
N ALA A 138 -14.21 -3.08 -3.33
CA ALA A 138 -14.18 -2.09 -4.40
C ALA A 138 -15.38 -1.12 -4.39
N ASP A 139 -15.82 -0.69 -3.21
CA ASP A 139 -17.00 0.17 -3.02
C ASP A 139 -16.61 1.66 -3.11
N VAL A 140 -15.48 2.05 -2.51
CA VAL A 140 -14.92 3.41 -2.59
C VAL A 140 -13.65 3.44 -3.44
N ASN A 141 -12.81 2.41 -3.34
CA ASN A 141 -11.51 2.34 -4.02
C ASN A 141 -11.46 1.13 -4.96
N ILE A 142 -11.31 1.35 -6.26
CA ILE A 142 -11.02 0.29 -7.25
C ILE A 142 -9.52 0.36 -7.55
N PRO A 143 -8.78 -0.76 -7.38
CA PRO A 143 -9.24 -2.14 -7.22
C PRO A 143 -9.57 -2.56 -5.79
N VAL A 144 -10.21 -3.72 -5.61
CA VAL A 144 -10.29 -4.38 -4.28
C VAL A 144 -8.89 -4.58 -3.70
N GLY A 145 -8.80 -4.72 -2.37
CA GLY A 145 -7.76 -5.58 -1.84
C GLY A 145 -7.04 -5.11 -0.59
N GLU A 146 -7.75 -4.81 0.50
CA GLU A 146 -7.14 -4.76 1.84
C GLU A 146 -8.13 -5.09 2.95
N VAL A 147 -7.57 -5.35 4.13
CA VAL A 147 -8.30 -5.24 5.39
C VAL A 147 -7.57 -4.20 6.23
N PHE A 148 -8.31 -3.28 6.85
CA PHE A 148 -7.69 -2.17 7.59
C PHE A 148 -8.38 -1.91 8.92
N THR A 149 -7.70 -1.19 9.80
CA THR A 149 -8.19 -0.79 11.13
C THR A 149 -7.58 0.55 11.53
N THR A 150 -8.28 1.29 12.39
CA THR A 150 -7.64 2.33 13.19
C THR A 150 -6.89 1.66 14.36
N PRO A 151 -5.55 1.72 14.42
CA PRO A 151 -4.80 1.15 15.52
C PRO A 151 -4.98 1.98 16.79
N ARG A 152 -4.83 1.33 17.94
CA ARG A 152 -4.63 2.06 19.20
C ARG A 152 -3.22 2.64 19.19
N LEU A 153 -3.07 3.91 19.55
CA LEU A 153 -1.76 4.55 19.63
C LEU A 153 -0.97 3.94 20.79
N LYS A 154 -1.56 3.89 21.99
CA LYS A 154 -0.86 3.32 23.14
C LYS A 154 -0.56 1.84 22.96
N GLY A 155 0.72 1.48 23.04
CA GLY A 155 1.23 0.14 22.79
C GLY A 155 1.66 -0.11 21.34
N THR A 156 1.40 0.81 20.41
CA THR A 156 1.91 0.77 19.04
C THR A 156 3.32 1.36 18.99
N ASN A 157 4.32 0.54 18.66
CA ASN A 157 5.72 0.93 18.79
C ASN A 157 6.60 0.26 17.74
N GLY A 158 7.75 0.88 17.47
CA GLY A 158 8.82 0.26 16.70
C GLY A 158 9.19 1.03 15.44
N LEU A 159 10.01 0.40 14.61
CA LEU A 159 10.57 1.00 13.41
C LEU A 159 9.81 0.51 12.18
N LEU A 160 9.28 1.45 11.39
CA LEU A 160 8.93 1.22 9.99
C LEU A 160 10.16 1.54 9.13
N HIS A 161 10.52 0.64 8.23
CA HIS A 161 11.60 0.89 7.28
C HIS A 161 11.22 0.41 5.87
N VAL A 162 11.42 1.27 4.88
CA VAL A 162 11.19 0.96 3.47
C VAL A 162 12.40 1.39 2.65
N GLY A 163 13.00 0.45 1.92
CA GLY A 163 14.26 0.70 1.19
C GLY A 163 14.13 1.74 0.08
N LYS A 164 12.99 1.77 -0.61
CA LYS A 164 12.64 2.82 -1.57
C LYS A 164 11.12 2.90 -1.69
N VAL A 165 10.55 4.10 -1.62
CA VAL A 165 9.11 4.31 -1.74
C VAL A 165 8.82 5.65 -2.42
N TYR A 166 7.71 5.73 -3.15
CA TYR A 166 7.25 6.96 -3.79
C TYR A 166 5.97 7.41 -3.09
N LEU A 167 6.00 8.60 -2.49
CA LEU A 167 4.89 9.16 -1.72
C LEU A 167 4.67 10.60 -2.19
N ASN A 168 3.42 10.99 -2.47
CA ASN A 168 3.07 12.35 -2.93
C ASN A 168 3.93 12.83 -4.12
N GLY A 169 4.25 11.92 -5.05
CA GLY A 169 5.08 12.21 -6.23
C GLY A 169 6.59 12.33 -5.95
N LEU A 170 7.04 12.07 -4.73
CA LEU A 170 8.43 12.19 -4.28
C LEU A 170 9.03 10.82 -3.95
N CYS A 171 10.28 10.60 -4.37
CA CYS A 171 11.03 9.41 -4.00
C CYS A 171 11.67 9.55 -2.61
N TYR A 172 11.54 8.53 -1.76
CA TYR A 172 12.25 8.39 -0.49
C TYR A 172 13.17 7.16 -0.55
N LYS A 173 14.43 7.33 -0.15
CA LYS A 173 15.44 6.25 -0.10
C LYS A 173 15.73 5.88 1.34
N ASN A 174 15.74 4.59 1.68
CA ASN A 174 15.96 4.06 3.04
C ASN A 174 15.11 4.84 4.07
N LEU A 175 13.82 4.98 3.80
CA LEU A 175 12.89 5.71 4.66
C LEU A 175 12.74 4.96 5.99
N ARG A 176 12.96 5.67 7.09
CA ARG A 176 12.82 5.15 8.46
C ARG A 176 11.90 6.05 9.26
N ILE A 177 10.95 5.45 9.97
CA ILE A 177 10.03 6.14 10.87
C ILE A 177 9.91 5.35 12.16
N GLN A 178 10.30 5.96 13.27
CA GLN A 178 10.21 5.39 14.61
C GLN A 178 8.91 5.83 15.27
N PHE A 179 8.19 4.88 15.86
CA PHE A 179 6.98 5.11 16.63
C PHE A 179 7.19 4.80 18.11
N GLU A 180 6.66 5.68 18.95
CA GLU A 180 6.44 5.46 20.38
C GLU A 180 4.99 5.79 20.72
N ASP A 181 4.28 4.81 21.29
CA ASP A 181 2.84 4.90 21.55
C ASP A 181 2.05 5.51 20.39
N GLY A 182 2.31 4.99 19.18
CA GLY A 182 1.62 5.34 17.95
C GLY A 182 2.01 6.69 17.36
N MET A 183 2.90 7.45 18.00
CA MET A 183 3.34 8.76 17.53
C MET A 183 4.73 8.67 16.90
N VAL A 184 4.93 9.39 15.80
CA VAL A 184 6.25 9.53 15.18
C VAL A 184 7.20 10.27 16.13
N THR A 185 8.33 9.66 16.47
CA THR A 185 9.36 10.27 17.35
C THR A 185 10.66 10.58 16.62
N GLU A 186 11.04 9.75 15.65
CA GLU A 186 12.25 9.94 14.85
C GLU A 186 12.00 9.53 13.39
N TYR A 187 12.72 10.15 12.46
CA TYR A 187 12.61 9.84 11.04
C TYR A 187 13.88 10.25 10.28
N SER A 188 14.22 9.46 9.25
CA SER A 188 15.37 9.70 8.38
C SER A 188 15.19 9.07 7.00
N CYS A 189 15.92 9.60 6.02
CA CYS A 189 16.06 9.03 4.69
C CYS A 189 17.43 9.37 4.09
N ASP A 190 17.87 8.56 3.14
CA ASP A 190 19.17 8.67 2.45
C ASP A 190 19.05 9.42 1.12
N ASN A 191 18.08 10.33 0.98
CA ASN A 191 17.92 11.14 -0.22
C ASN A 191 19.07 12.14 -0.41
N PHE A 192 19.73 12.53 0.68
CA PHE A 192 20.78 13.55 0.70
C PHE A 192 22.00 13.02 1.46
N ALA A 193 23.18 13.60 1.20
CA ALA A 193 24.41 13.21 1.90
C ALA A 193 24.39 13.60 3.39
N GLU A 194 23.72 14.71 3.71
CA GLU A 194 23.57 15.21 5.08
C GLU A 194 22.25 14.73 5.67
N GLU A 195 22.31 14.02 6.80
CA GLU A 195 21.13 13.46 7.49
C GLU A 195 20.07 14.52 7.83
N GLU A 196 20.52 15.72 8.19
CA GLU A 196 19.67 16.88 8.49
C GLU A 196 18.83 17.34 7.30
N GLU A 197 19.32 17.18 6.06
CA GLU A 197 18.55 17.49 4.86
C GLU A 197 17.46 16.45 4.60
N GLY A 198 17.77 15.16 4.80
CA GLY A 198 16.77 14.08 4.75
C GLY A 198 15.68 14.25 5.80
N ARG A 199 16.05 14.63 7.02
CA ARG A 199 15.09 14.94 8.08
C ARG A 199 14.19 16.12 7.71
N LYS A 200 14.75 17.22 7.22
CA LYS A 200 13.95 18.38 6.76
C LYS A 200 13.01 17.99 5.62
N PHE A 201 13.48 17.20 4.68
CA PHE A 201 12.70 16.72 3.56
C PHE A 201 11.48 15.90 4.00
N ILE A 202 11.65 14.98 4.96
CA ILE A 202 10.55 14.22 5.56
C ILE A 202 9.60 15.15 6.34
N LYS A 203 10.14 16.05 7.16
CA LYS A 203 9.33 17.00 7.95
C LYS A 203 8.41 17.83 7.07
N GLU A 204 8.94 18.36 5.97
CA GLU A 204 8.20 19.21 5.04
C GLU A 204 7.16 18.43 4.25
N ASN A 205 7.50 17.24 3.75
CA ASN A 205 6.71 16.55 2.71
C ASN A 205 5.89 15.36 3.21
N LEU A 206 6.24 14.74 4.34
CA LEU A 206 5.46 13.65 4.96
C LEU A 206 4.78 14.08 6.26
N LEU A 207 5.42 14.92 7.06
CA LEU A 207 4.80 15.46 8.29
C LEU A 207 4.11 16.81 8.05
N PHE A 208 4.13 17.34 6.83
CA PHE A 208 3.48 18.59 6.46
C PHE A 208 3.87 19.75 7.40
N ASN A 209 5.17 19.85 7.72
CA ASN A 209 5.80 20.78 8.65
C ASN A 209 5.44 20.63 10.14
N ARG A 210 4.79 19.52 10.54
CA ARG A 210 4.54 19.19 11.95
C ARG A 210 5.75 18.47 12.57
N ASP A 211 5.84 18.50 13.88
CA ASP A 211 6.90 17.78 14.60
C ASP A 211 6.62 16.27 14.71
N THR A 212 5.34 15.89 14.77
CA THR A 212 4.90 14.50 14.89
C THR A 212 3.53 14.31 14.22
N LEU A 213 3.23 13.06 13.88
CA LEU A 213 1.93 12.57 13.42
C LEU A 213 1.62 11.24 14.11
N PRO A 214 0.34 10.91 14.36
CA PRO A 214 -0.06 9.58 14.81
C PRO A 214 -0.04 8.57 13.65
N MET A 215 -0.05 7.28 14.00
CA MET A 215 -0.40 6.20 13.09
C MET A 215 -1.93 6.14 12.96
N GLY A 216 -2.45 6.61 11.83
CA GLY A 216 -3.88 6.68 11.57
C GLY A 216 -4.50 5.36 11.16
N GLU A 217 -3.72 4.50 10.49
CA GLU A 217 -4.18 3.24 9.93
C GLU A 217 -3.11 2.16 10.04
N PHE A 218 -3.57 0.92 10.22
CA PHE A 218 -2.84 -0.27 9.86
C PHE A 218 -3.70 -1.14 8.93
N ALA A 219 -3.09 -1.60 7.85
CA ALA A 219 -3.76 -2.43 6.87
C ALA A 219 -2.87 -3.56 6.33
N ILE A 220 -3.53 -4.59 5.82
CA ILE A 220 -2.92 -5.68 5.07
C ILE A 220 -3.53 -5.66 3.67
N GLY A 221 -2.78 -5.10 2.73
CA GLY A 221 -3.07 -5.24 1.30
C GLY A 221 -3.06 -6.72 0.91
N THR A 222 -3.97 -7.10 0.02
CA THR A 222 -4.21 -8.47 -0.45
C THR A 222 -4.10 -8.58 -1.97
N ASN A 223 -3.85 -7.48 -2.69
CA ASN A 223 -3.79 -7.44 -4.14
C ASN A 223 -2.41 -7.86 -4.67
N THR A 224 -2.09 -9.13 -4.51
CA THR A 224 -0.85 -9.74 -5.00
C THR A 224 -0.76 -9.73 -6.53
N THR A 225 -1.91 -9.75 -7.23
CA THR A 225 -1.97 -9.58 -8.69
C THR A 225 -1.42 -8.23 -9.11
N ALA A 226 -1.84 -7.14 -8.46
CA ALA A 226 -1.30 -5.81 -8.72
C ALA A 226 0.19 -5.73 -8.41
N TYR A 227 0.64 -6.32 -7.28
CA TYR A 227 2.06 -6.36 -6.94
C TYR A 227 2.91 -7.05 -8.03
N VAL A 228 2.51 -8.25 -8.46
CA VAL A 228 3.24 -9.02 -9.48
C VAL A 228 3.22 -8.32 -10.83
N MET A 229 2.08 -7.73 -11.22
CA MET A 229 1.95 -6.93 -12.43
C MET A 229 2.89 -5.72 -12.40
N ALA A 230 2.94 -4.99 -11.29
CA ALA A 230 3.79 -3.82 -11.13
C ALA A 230 5.28 -4.17 -11.18
N ALA A 231 5.67 -5.31 -10.61
CA ALA A 231 7.03 -5.83 -10.67
C ALA A 231 7.41 -6.26 -12.09
N LYS A 232 6.53 -6.98 -12.80
CA LYS A 232 6.76 -7.48 -14.16
C LYS A 232 7.11 -6.35 -15.15
N TYR A 233 6.44 -5.21 -15.04
CA TYR A 233 6.66 -4.07 -15.93
C TYR A 233 7.57 -2.98 -15.35
N ASP A 234 8.14 -3.18 -14.16
CA ASP A 234 8.94 -2.18 -13.44
C ASP A 234 8.23 -0.81 -13.27
N ILE A 235 6.95 -0.86 -12.91
CA ILE A 235 6.09 0.34 -12.77
C ILE A 235 5.68 0.65 -11.33
N MET A 236 6.25 -0.06 -10.33
CA MET A 236 6.00 0.19 -8.90
C MET A 236 6.08 1.68 -8.54
N SER A 237 7.08 2.37 -9.07
CA SER A 237 7.35 3.80 -8.82
C SER A 237 6.34 4.75 -9.47
N LYS A 238 5.55 4.26 -10.41
CA LYS A 238 4.60 5.04 -11.21
C LYS A 238 3.16 4.82 -10.80
N LEU A 239 2.89 3.86 -9.91
CA LEU A 239 1.54 3.56 -9.46
C LEU A 239 1.01 4.65 -8.52
N PRO A 240 -0.29 4.96 -8.60
CA PRO A 240 -0.93 5.82 -7.61
C PRO A 240 -1.03 5.07 -6.27
N ILE A 241 -1.10 5.83 -5.17
CA ILE A 241 -1.24 5.28 -3.82
C ILE A 241 -2.45 4.34 -3.73
N LEU A 242 -3.56 4.70 -4.39
CA LEU A 242 -4.79 3.88 -4.54
C LEU A 242 -4.53 2.41 -4.92
N ILE A 243 -3.56 2.16 -5.80
CA ILE A 243 -3.18 0.80 -6.18
C ILE A 243 -2.08 0.29 -5.24
N ALA A 244 -1.08 1.14 -4.95
CA ALA A 244 0.12 0.75 -4.22
C ALA A 244 -0.16 0.26 -2.80
N GLU A 245 -1.08 0.91 -2.07
CA GLU A 245 -1.49 0.53 -0.71
C GLU A 245 -2.01 -0.92 -0.64
N LYS A 246 -2.66 -1.39 -1.71
CA LYS A 246 -3.28 -2.72 -1.78
C LYS A 246 -2.26 -3.84 -2.05
N MET A 247 -1.00 -3.48 -2.33
CA MET A 247 0.06 -4.39 -2.75
C MET A 247 0.96 -4.86 -1.59
N GLY A 248 0.54 -4.68 -0.34
CA GLY A 248 1.27 -5.15 0.82
C GLY A 248 0.71 -4.58 2.12
N PRO A 249 1.27 -4.94 3.27
CA PRO A 249 0.93 -4.27 4.51
C PRO A 249 1.40 -2.81 4.47
N HIS A 250 0.56 -1.92 4.97
CA HIS A 250 0.87 -0.51 5.07
C HIS A 250 0.40 0.08 6.39
N VAL A 251 0.96 1.24 6.70
CA VAL A 251 0.52 2.10 7.80
C VAL A 251 0.35 3.51 7.26
N ALA A 252 -0.64 4.24 7.76
CA ALA A 252 -0.83 5.64 7.42
C ALA A 252 -0.27 6.56 8.51
N LEU A 253 0.42 7.62 8.08
CA LEU A 253 0.73 8.76 8.96
C LEU A 253 -0.40 9.78 8.90
N GLY A 254 -0.86 10.25 10.05
CA GLY A 254 -1.89 11.27 10.17
C GLY A 254 -3.23 10.72 10.63
N ASP A 255 -4.30 11.23 10.04
CA ASP A 255 -5.68 10.95 10.47
C ASP A 255 -6.09 9.50 10.20
N THR A 256 -7.10 9.03 10.92
CA THR A 256 -7.73 7.73 10.67
C THR A 256 -8.51 7.76 9.35
N CYS A 257 -8.74 6.61 8.72
CA CYS A 257 -9.59 6.51 7.51
C CYS A 257 -11.03 7.00 7.75
N TYR A 258 -11.44 7.06 9.03
CA TYR A 258 -12.76 7.51 9.45
C TYR A 258 -12.79 8.98 9.86
N SER A 259 -11.77 9.78 9.53
CA SER A 259 -11.73 11.21 9.87
C SER A 259 -13.04 11.91 9.50
N TYR A 260 -13.72 12.53 10.47
CA TYR A 260 -15.04 13.17 10.34
C TYR A 260 -16.24 12.22 10.16
N SER A 261 -16.02 10.91 10.13
CA SER A 261 -17.04 9.87 10.03
C SER A 261 -16.97 8.86 11.19
N GLU A 262 -16.20 9.14 12.25
CA GLU A 262 -15.98 8.18 13.34
C GLU A 262 -17.28 7.85 14.10
N ASP A 263 -18.24 8.77 14.14
CA ASP A 263 -19.52 8.57 14.83
C ASP A 263 -20.59 7.91 13.92
N VAL A 264 -20.28 7.69 12.64
CA VAL A 264 -21.16 7.01 11.67
C VAL A 264 -21.06 5.51 11.86
N ARG A 265 -22.20 4.82 12.04
CA ARG A 265 -22.21 3.36 12.17
C ARG A 265 -21.99 2.73 10.79
N VAL A 266 -20.88 2.02 10.65
CA VAL A 266 -20.50 1.29 9.45
C VAL A 266 -20.40 -0.20 9.77
N PHE A 267 -20.73 -1.03 8.78
CA PHE A 267 -20.85 -2.47 8.97
C PHE A 267 -20.12 -3.20 7.86
N ASN A 268 -19.42 -4.27 8.23
CA ASN A 268 -18.85 -5.19 7.26
C ASN A 268 -19.95 -5.99 6.54
N PRO A 269 -19.63 -6.65 5.40
CA PRO A 269 -20.57 -7.51 4.69
C PRO A 269 -21.14 -8.68 5.50
N ASP A 270 -20.48 -9.09 6.59
CA ASP A 270 -20.97 -10.10 7.53
C ASP A 270 -21.99 -9.56 8.55
N GLY A 271 -22.27 -8.25 8.52
CA GLY A 271 -23.22 -7.57 9.39
C GLY A 271 -22.63 -7.08 10.71
N LYS A 272 -21.33 -7.27 10.96
CA LYS A 272 -20.68 -6.77 12.18
C LYS A 272 -20.37 -5.29 12.08
N GLU A 273 -20.61 -4.56 13.17
CA GLU A 273 -20.28 -3.14 13.28
C GLU A 273 -18.78 -2.95 13.43
N ILE A 274 -18.21 -2.06 12.62
CA ILE A 274 -16.79 -1.71 12.73
C ILE A 274 -16.64 -0.68 13.86
N ILE A 275 -15.93 -1.05 14.92
CA ILE A 275 -15.81 -0.21 16.11
C ILE A 275 -14.48 0.57 16.20
N ALA A 276 -13.43 0.08 15.54
CA ALA A 276 -12.09 0.68 15.59
C ALA A 276 -11.98 1.83 14.58
N LYS A 277 -12.68 2.93 14.89
CA LYS A 277 -12.75 4.13 14.06
C LYS A 277 -12.03 5.35 14.63
N ASP A 278 -11.76 5.35 15.93
CA ASP A 278 -11.00 6.41 16.58
C ASP A 278 -9.82 5.87 17.40
N ASN A 279 -8.86 6.76 17.65
CA ASN A 279 -7.69 6.53 18.46
C ASN A 279 -7.50 7.68 19.46
N GLU A 280 -6.43 7.64 20.24
CA GLU A 280 -6.15 8.59 21.31
C GLU A 280 -6.01 10.04 20.82
N CYS A 281 -5.74 10.28 19.53
CA CYS A 281 -5.80 11.60 18.91
C CYS A 281 -7.21 11.93 18.38
N SER A 282 -7.79 11.09 17.52
CA SER A 282 -9.07 11.43 16.86
C SER A 282 -10.27 11.43 17.83
N VAL A 283 -10.17 10.75 18.98
CA VAL A 283 -11.18 10.85 20.05
C VAL A 283 -11.30 12.26 20.64
N LEU A 284 -10.23 13.07 20.56
CA LEU A 284 -10.24 14.45 21.02
C LEU A 284 -11.24 15.33 20.26
N ARG A 285 -11.81 14.86 19.13
CA ARG A 285 -12.85 15.58 18.39
C ARG A 285 -14.06 15.92 19.26
N LYS A 286 -14.34 15.08 20.26
CA LYS A 286 -15.44 15.25 21.23
C LYS A 286 -15.20 16.42 22.19
N GLU A 287 -13.95 16.85 22.35
CA GLU A 287 -13.56 17.97 23.23
C GLU A 287 -13.09 19.19 22.43
N ASN A 288 -12.19 18.99 21.46
CA ASN A 288 -11.62 20.01 20.60
C ASN A 288 -11.22 19.40 19.24
N PRO A 289 -12.06 19.56 18.20
CA PRO A 289 -11.78 19.10 16.85
C PRO A 289 -10.42 19.54 16.28
N LYS A 290 -9.92 20.72 16.66
CA LYS A 290 -8.61 21.22 16.19
C LYS A 290 -7.42 20.40 16.69
N LYS A 291 -7.60 19.55 17.71
CA LYS A 291 -6.57 18.64 18.24
C LYS A 291 -6.70 17.21 17.71
N ALA A 292 -7.78 16.90 17.00
CA ALA A 292 -8.11 15.57 16.55
C ALA A 292 -7.64 15.30 15.12
N TYR A 293 -7.75 16.33 14.27
CA TYR A 293 -7.53 16.21 12.82
C TYR A 293 -6.27 16.92 12.37
N PHE A 294 -5.35 16.15 11.79
CA PHE A 294 -4.09 16.59 11.21
C PHE A 294 -4.25 16.99 9.75
N ASN A 295 -5.34 16.60 9.09
CA ASN A 295 -5.69 16.89 7.70
C ASN A 295 -4.66 16.34 6.71
N CYS A 296 -4.17 15.14 7.03
CA CYS A 296 -3.29 14.37 6.18
C CYS A 296 -3.47 12.89 6.50
N HIS A 297 -3.27 12.07 5.48
CA HIS A 297 -3.28 10.62 5.57
C HIS A 297 -2.32 10.15 4.48
N THR A 298 -1.23 9.48 4.86
CA THR A 298 -0.20 9.07 3.91
C THR A 298 0.22 7.64 4.17
N ASP A 299 -0.17 6.77 3.25
CA ASP A 299 0.07 5.33 3.30
C ASP A 299 1.49 4.96 2.88
N ILE A 300 2.15 4.19 3.73
CA ILE A 300 3.51 3.71 3.51
C ILE A 300 3.48 2.19 3.47
N THR A 301 3.60 1.64 2.26
CA THR A 301 3.53 0.20 2.01
C THR A 301 4.90 -0.47 2.13
N ILE A 302 4.95 -1.60 2.85
CA ILE A 302 6.12 -2.49 2.87
C ILE A 302 5.93 -3.51 1.75
N PRO A 303 6.84 -3.62 0.78
CA PRO A 303 6.70 -4.57 -0.32
C PRO A 303 6.83 -6.01 0.19
N TYR A 304 6.07 -6.95 -0.41
CA TYR A 304 6.05 -8.35 0.02
C TYR A 304 7.45 -9.00 0.05
N GLU A 305 8.30 -8.70 -0.93
CA GLU A 305 9.67 -9.26 -0.98
C GLU A 305 10.55 -8.86 0.20
N ALA A 306 10.24 -7.73 0.86
CA ALA A 306 10.96 -7.19 2.00
C ALA A 306 10.33 -7.58 3.35
N LEU A 307 9.22 -8.32 3.32
CA LEU A 307 8.44 -8.68 4.50
C LEU A 307 8.84 -10.07 5.02
N GLY A 308 9.31 -10.13 6.26
CA GLY A 308 9.67 -11.38 6.93
C GLY A 308 8.47 -12.06 7.56
N ARG A 309 7.67 -11.34 8.35
CA ARG A 309 6.46 -11.92 8.96
C ARG A 309 5.41 -10.87 9.35
N ILE A 310 4.15 -11.25 9.23
CA ILE A 310 3.02 -10.63 9.91
C ILE A 310 2.34 -11.68 10.76
N VAL A 311 2.23 -11.39 12.05
CA VAL A 311 1.68 -12.32 13.04
C VAL A 311 0.67 -11.61 13.90
N ALA A 312 -0.54 -12.16 13.96
CA ALA A 312 -1.58 -11.76 14.89
C ALA A 312 -1.32 -12.42 16.26
N VAL A 313 -1.33 -11.65 17.34
CA VAL A 313 -1.03 -12.16 18.68
C VAL A 313 -2.17 -11.85 19.63
N ASN A 314 -2.75 -12.89 20.26
CA ASN A 314 -3.85 -12.73 21.20
C ASN A 314 -3.37 -12.36 22.63
N LYS A 315 -4.31 -12.19 23.55
CA LYS A 315 -4.03 -11.83 24.96
C LYS A 315 -3.22 -12.91 25.69
N GLU A 316 -3.39 -14.17 25.30
CA GLU A 316 -2.65 -15.33 25.81
C GLU A 316 -1.25 -15.49 25.18
N ARG A 317 -0.83 -14.54 24.34
CA ARG A 317 0.45 -14.57 23.60
C ARG A 317 0.58 -15.71 22.59
N VAL A 318 -0.53 -16.30 22.18
CA VAL A 318 -0.58 -17.23 21.04
C VAL A 318 -0.40 -16.43 19.77
N GLU A 319 0.56 -16.85 18.96
CA GLU A 319 0.94 -16.24 17.70
C GLU A 319 0.29 -17.01 16.54
N VAL A 320 -0.47 -16.32 15.68
CA VAL A 320 -1.05 -16.87 14.45
C VAL A 320 -0.41 -16.16 13.25
N PRO A 321 0.42 -16.85 12.46
CA PRO A 321 1.02 -16.27 11.27
C PRO A 321 -0.02 -15.96 10.20
N ILE A 322 0.03 -14.75 9.65
CA ILE A 322 -0.77 -14.33 8.48
C ILE A 322 0.10 -14.37 7.23
N ILE A 323 1.29 -13.77 7.31
CA ILE A 323 2.30 -13.78 6.25
C ILE A 323 3.63 -14.26 6.83
N LEU A 324 4.32 -15.12 6.11
CA LEU A 324 5.71 -15.50 6.33
C LEU A 324 6.47 -15.38 5.01
N ASP A 325 7.65 -14.79 5.05
CA ASP A 325 8.54 -14.61 3.89
C ASP A 325 7.84 -14.02 2.65
N GLY A 326 6.97 -13.04 2.87
CA GLY A 326 6.22 -12.37 1.80
C GLY A 326 5.11 -13.22 1.17
N ARG A 327 4.69 -14.32 1.80
CA ARG A 327 3.60 -15.19 1.34
C ARG A 327 2.52 -15.37 2.40
N PHE A 328 1.27 -15.42 1.97
CA PHE A 328 0.13 -15.67 2.84
C PHE A 328 0.13 -17.12 3.30
N VAL A 329 0.10 -17.35 4.62
CA VAL A 329 0.16 -18.69 5.22
C VAL A 329 -1.04 -19.03 6.08
N LEU A 330 -1.96 -18.07 6.28
CA LEU A 330 -3.18 -18.30 7.05
C LEU A 330 -4.19 -19.13 6.24
N ASP A 331 -4.85 -20.07 6.89
CA ASP A 331 -5.92 -20.84 6.27
C ASP A 331 -7.00 -19.93 5.65
N GLY A 332 -7.42 -20.26 4.43
CA GLY A 332 -8.36 -19.43 3.67
C GLY A 332 -7.72 -18.26 2.91
N THR A 333 -6.40 -18.03 3.03
CA THR A 333 -5.68 -16.95 2.32
C THR A 333 -4.73 -17.42 1.22
N PHE A 334 -4.50 -18.73 1.09
CA PHE A 334 -3.50 -19.29 0.16
C PHE A 334 -3.70 -18.90 -1.30
N ARG A 335 -4.94 -18.68 -1.75
CA ARG A 335 -5.28 -18.26 -3.12
C ARG A 335 -4.72 -16.87 -3.49
N LEU A 336 -4.29 -16.08 -2.51
CA LEU A 336 -3.56 -14.84 -2.77
C LEU A 336 -2.15 -15.13 -3.29
N ASN A 337 -1.60 -16.32 -3.05
CA ASN A 337 -0.26 -16.66 -3.53
C ASN A 337 -0.22 -17.09 -5.01
N ASP A 338 -1.37 -17.41 -5.62
CA ASP A 338 -1.48 -17.87 -7.02
C ASP A 338 -0.81 -16.89 -8.00
N ALA A 339 -0.85 -15.58 -7.71
CA ALA A 339 -0.25 -14.55 -8.54
C ALA A 339 1.28 -14.68 -8.63
N PHE A 340 1.95 -15.07 -7.53
CA PHE A 340 3.41 -15.23 -7.49
C PHE A 340 3.90 -16.48 -8.23
N GLN A 341 3.06 -17.52 -8.32
CA GLN A 341 3.44 -18.77 -8.97
C GLN A 341 3.44 -18.67 -10.50
N LYS A 342 2.57 -17.82 -11.07
CA LYS A 342 2.47 -17.62 -12.53
C LYS A 342 3.74 -16.99 -13.13
N THR A 343 4.50 -16.28 -12.32
CA THR A 343 5.77 -15.65 -12.72
C THR A 343 6.91 -16.65 -12.74
N GLU A 344 6.99 -17.54 -11.73
CA GLU A 344 8.03 -18.57 -11.61
C GLU A 344 7.99 -19.58 -12.79
N THR A 345 6.80 -19.96 -13.28
CA THR A 345 6.68 -20.80 -14.48
C THR A 345 7.12 -20.09 -15.75
N SER A 346 6.79 -18.80 -15.90
CA SER A 346 7.17 -18.03 -17.11
C SER A 346 8.68 -17.78 -17.22
N GLU A 347 9.40 -17.63 -16.10
CA GLU A 347 10.86 -17.53 -16.08
C GLU A 347 11.51 -18.89 -16.43
N SER A 348 10.98 -19.99 -15.90
CA SER A 348 11.46 -21.34 -16.23
C SER A 348 11.22 -21.76 -17.69
N GLU A 349 10.14 -21.28 -18.32
CA GLU A 349 9.84 -21.50 -19.74
C GLU A 349 10.73 -20.65 -20.66
N MET A 350 11.13 -19.44 -20.23
CA MET A 350 12.13 -18.64 -20.95
C MET A 350 13.54 -19.23 -20.84
N GLU A 351 13.94 -19.77 -19.69
CA GLU A 351 15.23 -20.46 -19.53
C GLU A 351 15.30 -21.78 -20.30
N THR A 352 14.20 -22.54 -20.39
CA THR A 352 14.15 -23.80 -21.16
C THR A 352 13.95 -23.59 -22.67
N GLY A 353 13.36 -22.47 -23.09
CA GLY A 353 13.21 -22.09 -24.50
C GLY A 353 14.50 -21.60 -25.18
N ALA A 354 15.48 -21.11 -24.41
CA ALA A 354 16.78 -20.67 -24.93
C ALA A 354 17.79 -21.82 -25.16
N GLY A 355 17.51 -23.03 -24.66
CA GLY A 355 18.40 -24.19 -24.76
C GLY A 355 18.11 -25.16 -25.93
N GLY A 356 17.11 -24.89 -26.77
CA GLY A 356 16.59 -25.86 -27.75
C GLY A 356 16.89 -25.61 -29.23
N LEU A 357 17.75 -24.64 -29.59
CA LEU A 357 17.98 -24.25 -30.99
C LEU A 357 19.46 -24.23 -31.42
N VAL A 358 20.31 -25.07 -30.82
CA VAL A 358 21.69 -25.26 -31.30
C VAL A 358 22.08 -26.73 -31.24
N GLU A 359 21.48 -27.56 -32.10
CA GLU A 359 22.03 -28.85 -32.55
C GLU A 359 21.07 -29.42 -33.60
N ASP A 360 21.24 -29.04 -34.88
CA ASP A 360 20.78 -29.83 -36.05
C ASP A 360 21.22 -29.18 -37.38
N ILE A 361 22.48 -28.74 -37.45
CA ILE A 361 23.15 -28.52 -38.73
C ILE A 361 24.54 -29.10 -38.59
N LEU A 362 24.73 -30.36 -38.98
CA LEU A 362 25.95 -30.96 -39.55
C LEU A 362 25.75 -32.50 -39.66
N GLN A 363 26.03 -33.06 -40.85
CA GLN A 363 25.95 -34.48 -41.28
C GLN A 363 24.54 -34.86 -41.80
N GLU A 364 24.29 -35.36 -43.01
CA GLU A 364 25.03 -35.98 -44.14
C GLU A 364 24.31 -35.52 -45.44
N ASP A 365 24.98 -35.31 -46.57
CA ASP A 365 24.96 -36.34 -47.61
C ASP A 365 26.09 -36.14 -48.62
N GLY A 366 26.93 -37.17 -48.73
CA GLY A 366 27.88 -37.36 -49.81
C GLY A 366 27.35 -38.36 -50.84
N ALA A 367 27.35 -37.91 -52.09
CA ALA A 367 27.46 -38.67 -53.34
C ALA A 367 26.28 -39.54 -53.81
N SER A 368 25.65 -39.12 -54.92
CA SER A 368 25.69 -39.91 -56.16
C SER A 368 25.41 -39.05 -57.41
N SER A 369 25.95 -39.54 -58.51
CA SER A 369 26.13 -38.98 -59.86
C SER A 369 24.87 -38.86 -60.71
N ASN A 370 24.86 -37.87 -61.63
CA ASN A 370 24.50 -37.94 -63.08
C ASN A 370 24.19 -36.51 -63.56
N THR A 371 25.05 -35.88 -64.37
CA THR A 371 25.04 -35.79 -65.86
C THR A 371 23.86 -35.00 -66.45
N ASP A 372 24.22 -34.23 -67.49
CA ASP A 372 23.42 -33.48 -68.47
C ASP A 372 23.05 -32.04 -68.04
N GLU A 373 23.73 -31.03 -68.57
CA GLU A 373 23.60 -30.40 -69.91
C GLU A 373 22.42 -29.40 -70.00
N ASP A 374 22.75 -28.22 -70.54
CA ASP A 374 21.89 -27.12 -70.99
C ASP A 374 21.12 -26.32 -69.92
N ALA A 375 20.74 -25.06 -70.08
CA ALA A 375 21.13 -23.87 -70.84
C ALA A 375 20.15 -22.78 -70.34
N ILE A 376 20.59 -21.51 -70.25
CA ILE A 376 19.85 -20.26 -70.56
C ILE A 376 18.36 -20.24 -70.15
N ASP A 377 17.90 -19.44 -69.18
CA ASP A 377 17.75 -17.97 -69.24
C ASP A 377 17.43 -17.43 -67.82
#